data_AF-A0A1Y2VQF5-F1
#
_entry.id   AF-A0A1Y2VQF5-F1
#
_cell.length_a   1.000
_cell.length_b   1.000
_cell.length_c   1.000
_cell.angle_alpha   90.00
_cell.angle_beta   90.00
_cell.angle_gamma   90.00
#
_symmetry.space_group_name_H-M   'P 1'
#
loop_
_entity.id
_entity.type
_entity.pdbx_description
1 polymer ?
#
loop_
_entity_poly.entity_id
_entity_poly.type
_entity_poly.pdbx_seq_one_letter_code
_entity_poly.pdbx_strand_id
1 'polypeptide(L)'
;MEYEQLDIPEFEIRLLEVIEAPSNPIEPIRFKGTTRKLGHRPEYKAISYCWGDTSKTLPIEVNERIIHVSENLARSLRAAGSAPGALLWADAICINQDDPVEKANQVRLMHLIYSRAGATIVWLGEEGTNMKYAHALLRNINLEEQKEHEPAAIDKFSAALRKTQHSAKALRGLHELLSVPYWERVWIIQEIAKAQVVEV
;
A
#
# COMPACT_ATOMS: atom_id res chain seq x y z
N MET A 1 -12.13 6.91 -17.43
CA MET A 1 -12.96 7.18 -16.23
C MET A 1 -13.36 8.63 -16.30
N GLU A 2 -14.65 8.95 -16.08
CA GLU A 2 -15.07 10.34 -15.93
C GLU A 2 -14.90 10.71 -14.44
N TYR A 3 -14.18 11.79 -14.17
CA TYR A 3 -13.92 12.28 -12.83
C TYR A 3 -14.92 13.37 -12.47
N GLU A 4 -15.71 13.17 -11.42
CA GLU A 4 -16.52 14.24 -10.82
C GLU A 4 -15.62 15.26 -10.14
N GLN A 5 -15.82 16.56 -10.32
CA GLN A 5 -14.96 17.56 -9.71
C GLN A 5 -15.00 17.49 -8.17
N LEU A 6 -13.83 17.41 -7.52
CA LEU A 6 -13.74 17.41 -6.06
C LEU A 6 -13.90 18.83 -5.50
N ASP A 7 -14.64 18.96 -4.40
CA ASP A 7 -14.70 20.21 -3.63
C ASP A 7 -13.43 20.38 -2.79
N ILE A 8 -12.53 21.25 -3.26
CA ILE A 8 -11.24 21.53 -2.64
C ILE A 8 -11.41 22.16 -1.24
N PRO A 9 -12.21 23.22 -1.04
CA PRO A 9 -12.51 23.77 0.29
C PRO A 9 -13.02 22.74 1.31
N GLU A 10 -13.83 21.78 0.88
CA GLU A 10 -14.41 20.75 1.75
C GLU A 10 -13.48 19.54 1.99
N PHE A 11 -12.27 19.58 1.44
CA PHE A 11 -11.28 18.49 1.50
C PHE A 11 -11.86 17.15 1.05
N GLU A 12 -12.53 17.15 -0.09
CA GLU A 12 -13.04 15.92 -0.69
C GLU A 12 -11.94 15.04 -1.25
N ILE A 13 -12.16 13.74 -1.11
CA ILE A 13 -11.34 12.68 -1.68
C ILE A 13 -12.24 11.68 -2.40
N ARG A 14 -11.67 11.03 -3.41
CA ARG A 14 -12.29 9.90 -4.08
C ARG A 14 -11.83 8.59 -3.45
N LEU A 15 -12.75 7.66 -3.29
CA LEU A 15 -12.49 6.30 -2.79
C LEU A 15 -13.05 5.28 -3.78
N LEU A 16 -12.46 4.09 -3.75
CA LEU A 16 -12.91 2.92 -4.49
C LEU A 16 -13.64 2.01 -3.51
N GLU A 17 -14.95 1.88 -3.67
CA GLU A 17 -15.76 0.88 -2.97
C GLU A 17 -15.68 -0.45 -3.72
N VAL A 18 -15.20 -1.50 -3.06
CA VAL A 18 -15.13 -2.85 -3.62
C VAL A 18 -16.56 -3.36 -3.83
N ILE A 19 -16.95 -3.61 -5.08
CA ILE A 19 -18.22 -4.25 -5.41
C ILE A 19 -18.02 -5.76 -5.49
N GLU A 20 -16.97 -6.19 -6.19
CA GLU A 20 -16.66 -7.59 -6.39
C GLU A 20 -15.16 -7.79 -6.65
N ALA A 21 -14.57 -8.77 -5.99
CA ALA A 21 -13.19 -9.18 -6.20
C ALA A 21 -13.16 -10.69 -6.53
N PRO A 22 -13.27 -11.07 -7.82
CA PRO A 22 -13.29 -12.49 -8.20
C PRO A 22 -12.04 -13.23 -7.74
N SER A 23 -12.14 -14.51 -7.39
CA SER A 23 -10.95 -15.31 -7.03
C SER A 23 -10.01 -15.53 -8.22
N ASN A 24 -10.54 -15.48 -9.44
CA ASN A 24 -9.75 -15.59 -10.66
C ASN A 24 -8.94 -14.29 -10.87
N PRO A 25 -7.60 -14.36 -10.92
CA PRO A 25 -6.76 -13.18 -11.06
C PRO A 25 -6.90 -12.47 -12.42
N ILE A 26 -7.41 -13.17 -13.43
CA ILE A 26 -7.61 -12.64 -14.79
C ILE A 26 -8.89 -11.79 -14.87
N GLU A 27 -9.88 -12.09 -14.03
CA GLU A 27 -11.14 -11.34 -14.00
C GLU A 27 -10.94 -10.01 -13.27
N PRO A 28 -11.39 -8.89 -13.85
CA PRO A 28 -11.18 -7.57 -13.25
C PRO A 28 -11.92 -7.45 -11.92
N ILE A 29 -11.29 -6.79 -10.96
CA ILE A 29 -11.96 -6.36 -9.73
C ILE A 29 -12.90 -5.21 -10.10
N ARG A 30 -14.10 -5.23 -9.54
CA ARG A 30 -15.13 -4.23 -9.76
C ARG A 30 -15.20 -3.27 -8.58
N PHE A 31 -15.17 -1.98 -8.91
CA PHE A 31 -15.27 -0.90 -7.96
C PHE A 31 -16.37 0.07 -8.35
N LYS A 32 -16.89 0.74 -7.33
CA LYS A 32 -17.64 1.98 -7.48
C LYS A 32 -16.80 3.14 -6.96
N GLY A 33 -16.56 4.14 -7.81
CA GLY A 33 -15.93 5.38 -7.40
C GLY A 33 -16.90 6.21 -6.58
N THR A 34 -16.47 6.71 -5.42
CA THR A 34 -17.31 7.51 -4.54
C THR A 34 -16.54 8.66 -3.90
N THR A 35 -17.19 9.80 -3.73
CA THR A 35 -16.57 11.00 -3.13
C THR A 35 -16.94 11.10 -1.65
N ARG A 36 -15.97 11.42 -0.80
CA ARG A 36 -16.17 11.62 0.64
C ARG A 36 -15.39 12.83 1.12
N LYS A 37 -15.95 13.54 2.09
CA LYS A 37 -15.26 14.63 2.80
C LYS A 37 -14.34 14.05 3.87
N LEU A 38 -13.05 14.39 3.84
CA LEU A 38 -12.12 13.99 4.88
C LEU A 38 -12.56 14.47 6.28
N GLY A 39 -13.27 15.60 6.37
CA GLY A 39 -13.80 16.16 7.61
C GLY A 39 -14.79 15.23 8.33
N HIS A 40 -15.53 14.40 7.58
CA HIS A 40 -16.49 13.44 8.14
C HIS A 40 -15.84 12.14 8.61
N ARG A 41 -14.51 12.00 8.50
CA ARG A 41 -13.74 10.82 8.91
C ARG A 41 -14.32 9.50 8.37
N PRO A 42 -14.43 9.34 7.03
CA PRO A 42 -14.83 8.06 6.46
C PRO A 42 -13.85 6.96 6.88
N GLU A 43 -14.33 5.73 7.02
CA GLU A 43 -13.49 4.56 7.26
C GLU A 43 -13.03 3.99 5.91
N TYR A 44 -11.71 3.97 5.68
CA TYR A 44 -11.11 3.45 4.45
C TYR A 44 -9.67 3.01 4.71
N LYS A 45 -9.12 2.24 3.77
CA LYS A 45 -7.69 1.87 3.76
C LYS A 45 -6.98 2.60 2.63
N ALA A 46 -5.79 3.13 2.90
CA ALA A 46 -4.93 3.73 1.89
C ALA A 46 -3.90 2.70 1.41
N ILE A 47 -3.71 2.59 0.10
CA ILE A 47 -2.72 1.69 -0.49
C ILE A 47 -1.44 2.49 -0.75
N SER A 48 -0.34 1.96 -0.24
CA SER A 48 1.01 2.44 -0.43
C SER A 48 1.75 1.41 -1.28
N TYR A 49 2.08 1.75 -2.52
CA TYR A 49 2.62 0.80 -3.50
C TYR A 49 3.61 1.52 -4.43
N CYS A 50 4.57 0.78 -4.99
CA CYS A 50 5.42 1.34 -6.05
C CYS A 50 4.68 1.34 -7.40
N TRP A 51 4.81 2.40 -8.20
CA TRP A 51 4.13 2.46 -9.50
C TRP A 51 4.58 1.35 -10.46
N GLY A 52 5.83 0.89 -10.34
CA GLY A 52 6.39 -0.21 -11.12
C GLY A 52 6.54 0.12 -12.61
N ASP A 53 6.55 -0.93 -13.44
CA ASP A 53 6.56 -0.80 -14.90
C ASP A 53 5.17 -0.41 -15.41
N THR A 54 5.00 0.84 -15.80
CA THR A 54 3.72 1.39 -16.28
C THR A 54 3.36 0.94 -17.70
N SER A 55 4.25 0.25 -18.42
CA SER A 55 3.94 -0.33 -19.73
C SER A 55 3.10 -1.60 -19.64
N LYS A 56 3.16 -2.28 -18.49
CA LYS A 56 2.36 -3.47 -18.21
C LYS A 56 1.11 -3.07 -17.45
N THR A 57 -0.03 -3.33 -18.05
CA THR A 57 -1.32 -2.95 -17.47
C THR A 57 -2.26 -4.12 -17.34
N LEU A 58 -3.07 -4.12 -16.28
CA LEU A 58 -4.19 -5.03 -16.10
C LEU A 58 -5.52 -4.25 -16.05
N PRO A 59 -6.63 -4.85 -16.51
CA PRO A 59 -7.93 -4.22 -16.44
C PRO A 59 -8.48 -4.25 -15.01
N ILE A 60 -9.09 -3.15 -14.60
CA ILE A 60 -10.03 -3.09 -13.48
C ILE A 60 -11.32 -2.42 -13.96
N GLU A 61 -12.44 -2.66 -13.30
CA GLU A 61 -13.71 -2.03 -13.61
C GLU A 61 -14.05 -0.99 -12.54
N VAL A 62 -14.29 0.26 -12.95
CA VAL A 62 -14.71 1.34 -12.05
C VAL A 62 -15.93 2.02 -12.65
N ASN A 63 -17.04 2.06 -11.90
CA ASN A 63 -18.32 2.62 -12.38
C ASN A 63 -18.74 2.02 -13.73
N GLU A 64 -18.73 0.69 -13.84
CA GLU A 64 -19.12 -0.07 -15.05
C GLU A 64 -18.22 0.18 -16.28
N ARG A 65 -17.06 0.82 -16.09
CA ARG A 65 -16.09 1.09 -17.16
C ARG A 65 -14.76 0.41 -16.87
N ILE A 66 -14.24 -0.26 -17.90
CA ILE A 66 -12.90 -0.85 -17.84
C ILE A 66 -11.85 0.25 -17.99
N ILE A 67 -10.94 0.32 -17.03
CA ILE A 67 -9.72 1.12 -17.10
C ILE A 67 -8.50 0.22 -16.93
N HIS A 68 -7.39 0.64 -17.51
CA HIS A 68 -6.12 -0.07 -17.43
C HIS A 68 -5.22 0.65 -16.43
N VAL A 69 -4.78 -0.08 -15.43
CA VAL A 69 -3.84 0.41 -14.40
C VAL A 69 -2.58 -0.44 -14.45
N SER A 70 -1.48 0.03 -13.86
CA SER A 70 -0.26 -0.78 -13.82
C SER A 70 -0.56 -2.14 -13.18
N GLU A 71 0.11 -3.18 -13.68
CA GLU A 71 -0.04 -4.54 -13.17
C GLU A 71 0.18 -4.60 -11.65
N ASN A 72 1.14 -3.80 -11.14
CA ASN A 72 1.42 -3.73 -9.72
C ASN A 72 0.26 -3.13 -8.91
N LEU A 73 -0.40 -2.07 -9.41
CA LEU A 73 -1.57 -1.48 -8.75
C LEU A 73 -2.77 -2.44 -8.76
N ALA A 74 -3.03 -3.11 -9.89
CA ALA A 74 -4.13 -4.08 -9.96
C ALA A 74 -3.93 -5.22 -8.94
N ARG A 75 -2.70 -5.75 -8.82
CA ARG A 75 -2.35 -6.76 -7.82
C ARG A 75 -2.48 -6.21 -6.40
N SER A 76 -1.99 -5.01 -6.12
CA SER A 76 -2.06 -4.41 -4.79
C SER A 76 -3.50 -4.19 -4.35
N LEU A 77 -4.38 -3.73 -5.25
CA LEU A 77 -5.81 -3.57 -4.99
C LEU A 77 -6.46 -4.92 -4.64
N ARG A 78 -6.10 -5.99 -5.35
CA ARG A 78 -6.59 -7.35 -5.06
C ARG A 78 -6.20 -7.84 -3.69
N ALA A 79 -4.94 -7.66 -3.33
CA ALA A 79 -4.42 -8.07 -2.04
C ALA A 79 -5.00 -7.23 -0.89
N ALA A 80 -5.26 -5.94 -1.15
CA ALA A 80 -5.70 -4.98 -0.16
C ALA A 80 -7.18 -5.14 0.28
N GLY A 81 -8.04 -5.67 -0.57
CA GLY A 81 -9.47 -5.78 -0.26
C GLY A 81 -10.23 -6.72 -1.16
N SER A 82 -10.67 -7.85 -0.61
CA SER A 82 -11.61 -8.78 -1.25
C SER A 82 -13.03 -8.69 -0.70
N ALA A 83 -13.23 -8.00 0.41
CA ALA A 83 -14.55 -7.87 1.04
C ALA A 83 -15.40 -6.82 0.31
N PRO A 84 -16.59 -7.20 -0.19
CA PRO A 84 -17.55 -6.23 -0.72
C PRO A 84 -17.88 -5.13 0.30
N GLY A 85 -17.93 -3.88 -0.17
CA GLY A 85 -18.16 -2.68 0.64
C GLY A 85 -16.90 -2.05 1.24
N ALA A 86 -15.73 -2.68 1.15
CA ALA A 86 -14.48 -2.08 1.61
C ALA A 86 -14.14 -0.83 0.78
N LEU A 87 -13.71 0.25 1.47
CA LEU A 87 -13.27 1.49 0.83
C LEU A 87 -11.74 1.54 0.76
N LEU A 88 -11.22 1.71 -0.45
CA LEU A 88 -9.79 1.80 -0.73
C LEU A 88 -9.44 3.16 -1.34
N TRP A 89 -8.24 3.64 -1.03
CA TRP A 89 -7.65 4.82 -1.68
C TRP A 89 -6.33 4.44 -2.34
N ALA A 90 -6.17 4.76 -3.63
CA ALA A 90 -4.93 4.62 -4.36
C ALA A 90 -4.74 5.84 -5.27
N ASP A 91 -3.61 6.54 -5.13
CA ASP A 91 -3.30 7.83 -5.78
C ASP A 91 -3.57 7.84 -7.30
N ALA A 92 -3.16 6.81 -8.03
CA ALA A 92 -3.27 6.76 -9.49
C ALA A 92 -4.70 6.68 -10.02
N ILE A 93 -5.68 6.30 -9.19
CA ILE A 93 -7.10 6.18 -9.58
C ILE A 93 -7.96 7.20 -8.82
N CYS A 94 -7.66 7.45 -7.55
CA CYS A 94 -8.47 8.35 -6.73
C CYS A 94 -8.20 9.83 -7.06
N ILE A 95 -7.03 10.15 -7.62
CA ILE A 95 -6.68 11.50 -8.06
C ILE A 95 -6.80 11.55 -9.58
N ASN A 96 -7.49 12.56 -10.09
CA ASN A 96 -7.45 12.86 -11.52
C ASN A 96 -6.04 13.30 -11.94
N GLN A 97 -5.29 12.38 -12.57
CA GLN A 97 -3.90 12.62 -12.96
C GLN A 97 -3.77 13.62 -14.13
N ASP A 98 -4.84 13.82 -14.90
CA ASP A 98 -4.90 14.72 -16.05
C ASP A 98 -5.30 16.15 -15.67
N ASP A 99 -5.79 16.36 -14.44
CA ASP A 99 -6.06 17.69 -13.89
C ASP A 99 -4.91 18.13 -12.95
N PRO A 100 -4.04 19.05 -13.39
CA PRO A 100 -2.91 19.49 -12.58
C PRO A 100 -3.34 20.25 -11.32
N VAL A 101 -4.51 20.88 -11.31
CA VAL A 101 -5.04 21.61 -10.15
C VAL A 101 -5.54 20.62 -9.11
N GLU A 102 -6.36 19.63 -9.51
CA GLU A 102 -6.78 18.54 -8.60
C GLU A 102 -5.55 17.82 -8.04
N LYS A 103 -4.63 17.40 -8.92
CA LYS A 103 -3.42 16.67 -8.55
C LYS A 103 -2.58 17.42 -7.52
N ALA A 104 -2.29 18.71 -7.76
CA ALA A 104 -1.50 19.50 -6.81
C ALA A 104 -2.19 19.62 -5.44
N ASN A 105 -3.51 19.78 -5.42
CA ASN A 105 -4.27 19.86 -4.17
C ASN A 105 -4.28 18.52 -3.43
N GLN A 106 -4.56 17.41 -4.11
CA GLN A 106 -4.59 16.08 -3.50
C GLN A 106 -3.20 15.66 -2.98
N VAL A 107 -2.11 15.97 -3.71
CA VAL A 107 -0.74 15.73 -3.24
C VAL A 107 -0.46 16.50 -1.95
N ARG A 108 -0.90 17.76 -1.84
CA ARG A 108 -0.78 18.53 -0.58
C ARG A 108 -1.59 17.90 0.56
N LEU A 109 -2.68 17.19 0.26
CA LEU A 109 -3.53 16.51 1.24
C LEU A 109 -3.07 15.10 1.58
N MET A 110 -2.09 14.50 0.89
CA MET A 110 -1.66 13.11 1.12
C MET A 110 -1.34 12.83 2.58
N HIS A 111 -0.66 13.74 3.28
CA HIS A 111 -0.38 13.59 4.71
C HIS A 111 -1.65 13.43 5.56
N LEU A 112 -2.73 14.15 5.24
CA LEU A 112 -4.03 14.03 5.90
C LEU A 112 -4.74 12.74 5.50
N ILE A 113 -4.70 12.38 4.21
CA ILE A 113 -5.31 11.15 3.69
C ILE A 113 -4.73 9.95 4.44
N TYR A 114 -3.41 9.74 4.37
CA TYR A 114 -2.76 8.62 5.07
C TYR A 114 -2.98 8.66 6.59
N SER A 115 -2.99 9.85 7.21
CA SER A 115 -3.24 9.96 8.66
C SER A 115 -4.67 9.69 9.12
N ARG A 116 -5.64 9.72 8.19
CA ARG A 116 -7.06 9.50 8.47
C ARG A 116 -7.57 8.17 7.92
N ALA A 117 -6.77 7.46 7.14
CA ALA A 117 -7.05 6.08 6.79
C ALA A 117 -7.06 5.22 8.07
N GLY A 118 -8.00 4.29 8.15
CA GLY A 118 -8.06 3.31 9.26
C GLY A 118 -6.85 2.38 9.25
N ALA A 119 -6.33 2.08 8.07
CA ALA A 119 -5.05 1.41 7.89
C ALA A 119 -4.37 1.86 6.59
N THR A 120 -3.04 1.82 6.56
CA THR A 120 -2.24 1.93 5.34
C THR A 120 -1.69 0.56 4.99
N ILE A 121 -2.06 0.06 3.81
CA ILE A 121 -1.60 -1.22 3.28
C ILE A 121 -0.36 -0.97 2.43
N VAL A 122 0.77 -1.50 2.87
CA VAL A 122 2.07 -1.40 2.22
C VAL A 122 2.27 -2.59 1.31
N TRP A 123 2.11 -2.37 0.01
CA TRP A 123 2.31 -3.39 -1.01
C TRP A 123 3.76 -3.45 -1.47
N LEU A 124 4.44 -4.54 -1.10
CA LEU A 124 5.84 -4.81 -1.45
C LEU A 124 6.00 -5.75 -2.65
N GLY A 125 4.89 -6.11 -3.31
CA GLY A 125 4.85 -7.10 -4.37
C GLY A 125 4.38 -8.47 -3.87
N GLU A 126 4.33 -9.45 -4.77
CA GLU A 126 3.99 -10.83 -4.42
C GLU A 126 5.09 -11.44 -3.54
N GLU A 127 4.70 -12.26 -2.57
CA GLU A 127 5.66 -12.89 -1.66
C GLU A 127 6.66 -13.77 -2.44
N GLY A 128 7.94 -13.41 -2.36
CA GLY A 128 9.02 -14.26 -2.84
C GLY A 128 9.07 -15.58 -2.08
N THR A 129 9.58 -16.63 -2.74
CA THR A 129 9.68 -17.99 -2.16
C THR A 129 10.41 -18.04 -0.80
N ASN A 130 11.24 -17.04 -0.51
CA ASN A 130 12.03 -16.95 0.71
C ASN A 130 11.42 -16.04 1.80
N MET A 131 10.31 -15.34 1.53
CA MET A 131 9.75 -14.31 2.42
C MET A 131 9.39 -14.86 3.81
N LYS A 132 8.82 -16.08 3.86
CA LYS A 132 8.52 -16.77 5.14
C LYS A 132 9.75 -16.94 6.05
N TYR A 133 10.94 -17.14 5.47
CA TYR A 133 12.18 -17.27 6.25
C TYR A 133 12.68 -15.90 6.71
N ALA A 134 12.47 -14.85 5.92
CA ALA A 134 12.75 -13.47 6.31
C ALA A 134 11.86 -13.02 7.47
N HIS A 135 10.55 -13.31 7.42
CA HIS A 135 9.64 -13.06 8.53
C HIS A 135 10.06 -13.78 9.82
N ALA A 136 10.50 -15.04 9.71
CA ALA A 136 11.04 -15.78 10.86
C ALA A 136 12.30 -15.11 11.44
N LEU A 137 13.21 -14.63 10.59
CA LEU A 137 14.39 -13.87 11.03
C LEU A 137 14.00 -12.56 11.71
N LEU A 138 13.11 -11.77 11.12
CA LEU A 138 12.66 -10.49 11.66
C LEU A 138 11.97 -10.66 13.02
N ARG A 139 11.16 -11.71 13.21
CA ARG A 139 10.58 -12.04 14.52
C ARG A 139 11.63 -12.39 15.58
N ASN A 140 12.73 -13.02 15.16
CA ASN A 140 13.84 -13.37 16.06
C ASN A 140 14.71 -12.16 16.43
N ILE A 141 14.66 -11.08 15.64
CA ILE A 141 15.21 -9.78 16.02
C ILE A 141 14.20 -9.17 16.97
N ASN A 142 14.35 -9.47 18.27
CA ASN A 142 13.49 -8.90 19.30
C ASN A 142 13.69 -7.37 19.29
N LEU A 143 12.76 -6.64 18.67
CA LEU A 143 12.76 -5.17 18.61
C LEU A 143 12.09 -4.53 19.83
N GLU A 144 11.56 -5.34 20.76
CA GLU A 144 10.93 -4.80 21.96
C GLU A 144 11.95 -4.36 23.01
N GLU A 145 11.75 -3.10 23.41
CA GLU A 145 12.34 -2.28 24.48
C GLU A 145 13.81 -1.85 24.35
N GLN A 146 13.96 -0.56 24.03
CA GLN A 146 15.17 0.21 24.37
C GLN A 146 15.42 0.13 25.88
N LYS A 147 16.36 -0.72 26.28
CA LYS A 147 17.02 -0.63 27.58
C LYS A 147 18.34 0.11 27.42
N GLU A 148 18.68 0.93 28.40
CA GLU A 148 20.04 1.47 28.51
C GLU A 148 21.03 0.30 28.52
N HIS A 149 21.98 0.28 27.58
CA HIS A 149 22.94 -0.80 27.24
C HIS A 149 22.49 -1.85 26.22
N GLU A 150 21.65 -1.50 25.24
CA GLU A 150 21.38 -2.42 24.12
C GLU A 150 22.65 -2.83 23.35
N PRO A 151 22.79 -4.13 23.00
CA PRO A 151 23.80 -4.58 22.04
C PRO A 151 23.62 -3.84 20.71
N ALA A 152 24.73 -3.64 19.98
CA ALA A 152 24.67 -3.05 18.66
C ALA A 152 23.68 -3.82 17.77
N ALA A 153 23.01 -3.12 16.84
CA ALA A 153 22.02 -3.73 15.94
C ALA A 153 22.60 -4.97 15.20
N ILE A 154 23.90 -4.93 14.89
CA ILE A 154 24.64 -6.03 14.25
C ILE A 154 24.71 -7.27 15.15
N ASP A 155 24.89 -7.10 16.46
CA ASP A 155 24.98 -8.23 17.41
C ASP A 155 23.63 -8.91 17.58
N LYS A 156 22.56 -8.11 17.68
CA LYS A 156 21.18 -8.61 17.72
C LYS A 156 20.83 -9.37 16.45
N PHE A 157 21.15 -8.80 15.30
CA PHE A 157 20.94 -9.42 14.01
C PHE A 157 21.69 -10.75 13.90
N SER A 158 22.96 -10.77 14.31
CA SER A 158 23.79 -11.98 14.31
C SER A 158 23.23 -13.07 15.23
N ALA A 159 22.73 -12.70 16.41
CA ALA A 159 22.09 -13.63 17.34
C ALA A 159 20.76 -14.18 16.79
N ALA A 160 19.93 -13.33 16.17
CA ALA A 160 18.69 -13.72 15.52
C ALA A 160 18.95 -14.67 14.34
N LEU A 161 19.98 -14.39 13.53
CA LEU A 161 20.37 -15.22 12.40
C LEU A 161 20.79 -16.63 12.84
N ARG A 162 21.55 -16.76 13.94
CA ARG A 162 21.92 -18.06 14.53
C ARG A 162 20.73 -18.87 15.01
N LYS A 163 19.68 -18.21 15.51
CA LYS A 163 18.44 -18.84 15.98
C LYS A 163 17.48 -19.20 14.83
N THR A 164 17.72 -18.66 13.64
CA THR A 164 16.80 -18.81 12.50
C THR A 164 17.13 -20.07 11.71
N GLN A 165 16.18 -21.00 11.65
CA GLN A 165 16.28 -22.16 10.77
C GLN A 165 16.32 -21.72 9.30
N HIS A 166 17.21 -22.33 8.51
CA HIS A 166 17.46 -21.93 7.11
C HIS A 166 17.94 -20.47 6.95
N SER A 167 18.87 -20.02 7.81
CA SER A 167 19.45 -18.67 7.81
C SER A 167 19.87 -18.14 6.43
N ALA A 168 20.45 -18.97 5.55
CA ALA A 168 20.78 -18.57 4.19
C ALA A 168 19.55 -18.18 3.34
N LYS A 169 18.42 -18.90 3.49
CA LYS A 169 17.15 -18.53 2.84
C LYS A 169 16.55 -17.28 3.49
N ALA A 170 16.69 -17.13 4.81
CA ALA A 170 16.24 -15.93 5.50
C ALA A 170 16.98 -14.67 5.04
N LEU A 171 18.30 -14.75 4.85
CA LEU A 171 19.10 -13.65 4.28
C LEU A 171 18.70 -13.33 2.85
N ARG A 172 18.43 -14.35 2.02
CA ARG A 172 17.91 -14.13 0.66
C ARG A 172 16.55 -13.46 0.67
N GLY A 173 15.62 -13.90 1.52
CA GLY A 173 14.31 -13.27 1.65
C GLY A 173 14.41 -11.84 2.17
N LEU A 174 15.32 -11.56 3.11
CA LEU A 174 15.55 -10.19 3.59
C LEU A 174 16.16 -9.30 2.49
N HIS A 175 17.10 -9.83 1.71
CA HIS A 175 17.64 -9.13 0.55
C HIS A 175 16.56 -8.87 -0.50
N GLU A 176 15.71 -9.86 -0.82
CA GLU A 176 14.55 -9.71 -1.71
C GLU A 176 13.62 -8.59 -1.21
N LEU A 177 13.29 -8.57 0.08
CA LEU A 177 12.45 -7.56 0.72
C LEU A 177 13.05 -6.14 0.64
N LEU A 178 14.34 -5.99 0.96
CA LEU A 178 15.01 -4.70 1.00
C LEU A 178 15.37 -4.16 -0.39
N SER A 179 15.37 -5.02 -1.41
CA SER A 179 15.64 -4.63 -2.80
C SER A 179 14.38 -4.23 -3.56
N VAL A 180 13.20 -4.21 -2.91
CA VAL A 180 11.96 -3.80 -3.56
C VAL A 180 12.03 -2.29 -3.89
N PRO A 181 11.71 -1.87 -5.14
CA PRO A 181 11.73 -0.46 -5.55
C PRO A 181 10.86 0.48 -4.72
N TYR A 182 9.93 -0.07 -3.94
CA TYR A 182 9.12 0.65 -2.96
C TYR A 182 9.96 1.52 -2.02
N TRP A 183 11.11 1.02 -1.54
CA TRP A 183 11.97 1.72 -0.59
C TRP A 183 12.73 2.92 -1.17
N GLU A 184 12.80 3.03 -2.50
CA GLU A 184 13.46 4.15 -3.19
C GLU A 184 12.55 5.39 -3.32
N ARG A 185 11.27 5.27 -2.94
CA ARG A 185 10.28 6.35 -3.06
C ARG A 185 10.42 7.33 -1.90
N VAL A 186 10.76 8.59 -2.21
CA VAL A 186 10.84 9.67 -1.21
C VAL A 186 9.52 9.85 -0.43
N TRP A 187 8.38 9.65 -1.08
CA TRP A 187 7.06 9.85 -0.48
C TRP A 187 6.70 8.79 0.58
N ILE A 188 7.43 7.67 0.64
CA ILE A 188 7.15 6.57 1.56
C ILE A 188 7.18 6.98 3.02
N ILE A 189 7.99 7.98 3.34
CA ILE A 189 8.09 8.53 4.68
C ILE A 189 6.74 9.15 5.09
N GLN A 190 6.06 9.85 4.19
CA GLN A 190 4.76 10.44 4.51
C GLN A 190 3.67 9.37 4.63
N GLU A 191 3.71 8.35 3.77
CA GLU A 191 2.75 7.25 3.73
C GLU A 191 2.82 6.43 5.04
N ILE A 192 4.02 6.03 5.47
CA ILE A 192 4.23 5.19 6.65
C ILE A 192 4.22 6.01 7.95
N ALA A 193 4.93 7.16 8.02
CA ALA A 193 5.07 7.90 9.27
C ALA A 193 3.77 8.63 9.70
N LYS A 194 2.79 8.76 8.80
CA LYS A 194 1.49 9.35 9.14
C LYS A 194 0.39 8.32 9.35
N ALA A 195 0.58 7.07 8.90
CA ALA A 195 -0.42 6.03 9.07
C ALA A 195 -0.74 5.78 10.55
N GLN A 196 -2.03 5.59 10.86
CA GLN A 196 -2.45 5.16 12.20
C GLN A 196 -2.09 3.71 12.47
N VAL A 197 -2.28 2.87 11.45
CA VAL A 197 -1.97 1.44 11.44
C VAL A 197 -1.32 1.13 10.09
N VAL A 198 -0.24 0.34 10.11
CA VAL A 198 0.44 -0.14 8.90
C VAL A 198 0.24 -1.65 8.80
N GLU A 199 -0.31 -2.09 7.67
CA GLU A 199 -0.44 -3.50 7.27
C GLU A 199 0.52 -3.74 6.10
N VAL A 200 1.17 -4.90 6.03
CA VAL A 200 2.10 -5.29 4.94
C VAL A 200 1.59 -6.58 4.31
#